data_AF-A0A2S0US80-F1
#
_entry.id   AF-A0A2S0US80-F1
#
_cell.length_a   1.000
_cell.length_b   1.000
_cell.length_c   1.000
_cell.angle_alpha   90.00
_cell.angle_beta   90.00
_cell.angle_gamma   90.00
#
_symmetry.space_group_name_H-M   'P 1'
#
loop_
_entity.id
_entity.type
_entity.pdbx_description
1 polymer ?
#
loop_
_entity_poly.entity_id
_entity_poly.type
_entity_poly.pdbx_seq_one_letter_code
_entity_poly.pdbx_strand_id
1 'polypeptide(L)'
;MSVSELARFLEHCSDRPDVLARYERMALPDLMFAARCDGFDLRTGDFGTLIGGMEVWRITVADGQPIDGESRLWRAMWGRSRLDYIVHELWAPMDAVVRNTLVSEAENG
;
A
#
# COMPACT_ATOMS: atom_id res chain seq x y z
N MET A 1 2.59 9.38 -13.31
CA MET A 1 1.97 8.22 -14.01
C MET A 1 2.50 6.94 -13.37
N SER A 2 1.67 6.22 -12.62
CA SER A 2 0.33 6.58 -12.15
C SER A 2 0.09 5.84 -10.85
N VAL A 3 -0.12 6.59 -9.77
CA VAL A 3 -0.50 6.04 -8.47
C VAL A 3 -1.75 5.15 -8.59
N SER A 4 -2.61 5.37 -9.59
CA SER A 4 -3.72 4.47 -9.92
C SER A 4 -3.29 3.04 -10.29
N GLU A 5 -2.14 2.83 -10.93
CA GLU A 5 -1.62 1.48 -11.21
C GLU A 5 -1.17 0.77 -9.93
N LEU A 6 -0.53 1.50 -9.01
CA LEU A 6 -0.20 0.98 -7.69
C LEU A 6 -1.47 0.65 -6.90
N ALA A 7 -2.48 1.51 -6.93
CA ALA A 7 -3.78 1.26 -6.30
C ALA A 7 -4.45 -0.01 -6.86
N ARG A 8 -4.48 -0.16 -8.18
CA ARG A 8 -5.02 -1.36 -8.84
C ARG A 8 -4.26 -2.62 -8.42
N PHE A 9 -2.94 -2.53 -8.27
CA PHE A 9 -2.10 -3.61 -7.78
C PHE A 9 -2.39 -3.97 -6.32
N LEU A 10 -2.56 -2.98 -5.43
CA LEU A 10 -2.90 -3.21 -4.03
C LEU A 10 -4.29 -3.82 -3.87
N GLU A 11 -5.27 -3.36 -4.67
CA GLU A 11 -6.60 -3.98 -4.75
C GLU A 11 -6.49 -5.45 -5.17
N HIS A 12 -5.72 -5.72 -6.24
CA HIS A 12 -5.51 -7.07 -6.72
C HIS A 12 -4.89 -7.99 -5.67
N CYS A 13 -3.91 -7.50 -4.90
CA CYS A 13 -3.30 -8.24 -3.80
C CYS A 13 -4.28 -8.46 -2.64
N SER A 14 -5.12 -7.46 -2.33
CA SER A 14 -6.12 -7.54 -1.26
C SER A 14 -7.20 -8.58 -1.56
N ASP A 15 -7.65 -8.66 -2.81
CA ASP A 15 -8.68 -9.61 -3.24
C ASP A 15 -8.14 -11.03 -3.42
N ARG A 16 -6.83 -11.20 -3.58
CA ARG A 16 -6.18 -12.47 -3.89
C ARG A 16 -5.01 -12.78 -2.94
N PRO A 17 -5.29 -13.43 -1.79
CA PRO A 17 -4.25 -13.81 -0.83
C PRO A 17 -3.16 -14.73 -1.42
N ASP A 18 -3.50 -15.54 -2.43
CA ASP A 18 -2.54 -16.39 -3.14
C ASP A 18 -1.50 -15.57 -3.93
N VAL A 19 -1.93 -14.45 -4.49
CA VAL A 19 -1.07 -13.51 -5.23
C VAL A 19 -0.17 -12.75 -4.29
N LEU A 20 -0.73 -12.25 -3.19
CA LEU A 20 0.03 -11.58 -2.14
C LEU A 20 1.15 -12.49 -1.63
N ALA A 21 0.82 -13.71 -1.19
CA ALA A 21 1.79 -14.68 -0.70
C ALA A 21 2.85 -15.08 -1.74
N ARG A 22 2.55 -14.97 -3.04
CA ARG A 22 3.53 -15.17 -4.13
C ARG A 22 4.51 -14.01 -4.20
N TYR A 23 4.03 -12.77 -4.20
CA TYR A 23 4.89 -11.59 -4.31
C TYR A 23 5.74 -11.36 -3.07
N GLU A 24 5.26 -11.71 -1.88
CA GLU A 24 6.03 -11.56 -0.63
C GLU A 24 7.30 -12.40 -0.57
N ARG A 25 7.36 -13.47 -1.37
CA ARG A 25 8.54 -14.34 -1.47
C ARG A 25 9.57 -13.82 -2.47
N MET A 26 9.29 -12.70 -3.15
CA MET A 26 10.13 -12.13 -4.19
C MET A 26 10.92 -10.94 -3.67
N ALA A 27 12.16 -10.78 -4.15
CA ALA A 27 12.85 -9.51 -3.99
C ALA A 27 12.12 -8.42 -4.80
N LEU A 28 12.24 -7.16 -4.39
CA LEU A 28 11.53 -6.04 -5.04
C LEU A 28 11.71 -6.00 -6.57
N PRO A 29 12.91 -6.19 -7.16
CA PRO A 29 13.05 -6.22 -8.62
C PRO A 29 12.24 -7.33 -9.29
N ASP A 30 12.23 -8.53 -8.69
CA ASP A 30 11.49 -9.68 -9.21
C ASP A 30 9.98 -9.50 -9.09
N LEU A 31 9.53 -8.91 -7.98
CA LEU A 31 8.13 -8.51 -7.77
C LEU A 31 7.70 -7.53 -8.85
N MET A 32 8.48 -6.48 -9.08
CA MET A 32 8.17 -5.44 -10.07
C MET A 32 8.10 -6.03 -11.49
N PHE A 33 9.01 -6.95 -11.81
CA PHE A 33 8.98 -7.67 -13.08
C PHE A 33 7.74 -8.59 -13.19
N ALA A 34 7.45 -9.37 -12.16
CA ALA A 34 6.29 -10.27 -12.14
C ALA A 34 4.97 -9.48 -12.23
N ALA A 35 4.84 -8.38 -11.49
CA ALA A 35 3.70 -7.47 -11.57
C ALA A 35 3.54 -6.90 -12.99
N ARG A 36 4.65 -6.54 -13.65
CA ARG A 36 4.64 -6.12 -15.06
C ARG A 36 4.16 -7.21 -16.00
N CYS A 37 4.58 -8.45 -15.80
CA CYS A 37 4.07 -9.60 -16.56
C CYS A 37 2.56 -9.83 -16.33
N ASP A 38 2.07 -9.54 -15.13
CA ASP A 38 0.65 -9.59 -14.76
C ASP A 38 -0.12 -8.33 -15.20
N GLY A 39 0.53 -7.41 -15.92
CA GLY A 39 -0.07 -6.24 -16.54
C GLY A 39 -0.08 -4.98 -15.67
N PHE A 40 0.70 -4.91 -14.59
CA PHE A 40 0.86 -3.72 -13.73
C PHE A 40 2.16 -2.98 -14.04
N ASP A 41 2.10 -1.70 -14.43
CA ASP A 41 3.31 -0.88 -14.65
C ASP A 41 3.69 -0.11 -13.38
N LEU A 42 4.28 -0.81 -12.41
CA LEU A 42 4.71 -0.23 -11.15
C LEU A 42 6.04 0.55 -11.30
N ARG A 43 6.18 1.67 -10.60
CA ARG A 43 7.47 2.38 -10.44
C ARG A 43 7.79 2.62 -8.97
N THR A 44 9.08 2.57 -8.62
CA THR A 44 9.52 2.73 -7.22
C THR A 44 9.11 4.07 -6.59
N GLY A 45 8.98 5.13 -7.39
CA GLY A 45 8.52 6.44 -6.94
C GLY A 45 7.04 6.48 -6.51
N ASP A 46 6.18 5.64 -7.12
CA ASP A 46 4.73 5.66 -6.87
C ASP A 46 4.37 5.19 -5.45
N PHE A 47 5.25 4.40 -4.83
CA PHE A 47 5.07 3.86 -3.49
C PHE A 47 5.12 4.95 -2.42
N GLY A 48 5.95 5.99 -2.59
CA GLY A 48 6.21 6.96 -1.53
C GLY A 48 4.97 7.77 -1.14
N THR A 49 4.37 8.45 -2.11
CA THR A 49 3.28 9.41 -1.88
C THR A 49 2.01 8.72 -1.40
N LEU A 50 1.57 7.65 -2.08
CA LEU A 50 0.34 6.94 -1.70
C LEU A 50 0.46 6.25 -0.34
N ILE A 51 1.58 5.55 -0.09
CA ILE A 51 1.78 4.87 1.20
C ILE A 51 1.87 5.88 2.33
N GLY A 52 2.59 6.98 2.14
CA GLY A 52 2.65 8.04 3.16
C GLY A 52 1.26 8.60 3.49
N GLY A 53 0.43 8.88 2.49
CA GLY A 53 -0.95 9.32 2.70
C GLY A 53 -1.81 8.29 3.44
N MET A 54 -1.66 7.02 3.08
CA MET A 54 -2.32 5.90 3.78
C MET A 54 -1.89 5.77 5.25
N GLU A 55 -0.61 5.92 5.54
CA GLU A 55 -0.06 5.87 6.91
C GLU A 55 -0.59 7.01 7.76
N VAL A 56 -0.57 8.23 7.21
CA VAL A 56 -1.14 9.43 7.86
C VAL A 56 -2.62 9.23 8.16
N TRP A 57 -3.41 8.77 7.19
CA TRP A 57 -4.83 8.48 7.41
C TRP A 57 -5.03 7.41 8.48
N ARG A 58 -4.26 6.32 8.44
CA ARG A 58 -4.39 5.21 9.39
C ARG A 58 -4.14 5.66 10.82
N ILE A 59 -3.10 6.47 11.04
CA ILE A 59 -2.76 7.00 12.36
C ILE A 59 -3.80 8.04 12.83
N THR A 60 -4.09 9.03 12.01
CA THR A 60 -4.85 10.21 12.45
C THR A 60 -6.35 10.02 12.40
N VAL A 61 -6.87 9.36 11.37
CA VAL A 61 -8.32 9.19 11.15
C VAL A 61 -8.81 7.88 11.74
N ALA A 62 -8.15 6.77 11.40
CA ALA A 62 -8.64 5.45 11.81
C ALA A 62 -8.27 5.10 13.25
N ASP A 63 -7.05 5.42 13.70
CA ASP A 63 -6.62 5.17 15.09
C ASP A 63 -6.83 6.37 16.03
N GLY A 64 -7.07 7.57 15.49
CA GLY A 64 -7.27 8.79 16.30
C GLY A 64 -6.02 9.20 17.09
N GLN A 65 -4.83 8.88 16.58
CA GLN A 65 -3.54 9.08 17.25
C GLN A 65 -2.76 10.26 16.66
N PRO A 66 -1.90 10.91 17.47
CA PRO A 66 -0.86 11.79 16.93
C PRO A 66 0.15 10.99 16.10
N ILE A 67 0.72 11.62 15.06
CA ILE A 67 1.82 11.02 14.29
C ILE A 67 3.12 11.19 15.07
N ASP A 68 3.51 10.15 15.77
CA ASP A 68 4.74 10.07 16.56
C ASP A 68 5.30 8.65 16.61
N GLY A 69 6.41 8.44 17.32
CA GLY A 69 7.04 7.12 17.44
C GLY A 69 6.23 6.08 18.20
N GLU A 70 5.19 6.47 18.94
CA GLU A 70 4.36 5.59 19.78
C GLU A 70 3.09 5.12 19.06
N SER A 71 2.84 5.66 17.86
CA SER A 71 1.71 5.28 17.01
C SER A 71 1.62 3.77 16.85
N ARG A 72 0.42 3.23 17.01
CA ARG A 72 0.13 1.79 16.97
C ARG A 72 0.56 1.18 15.63
N LEU A 73 0.46 1.95 14.55
CA LEU A 73 0.84 1.53 13.20
C LEU A 73 2.27 1.00 13.11
N TRP A 74 3.23 1.70 13.71
CA TRP A 74 4.64 1.31 13.65
C TRP A 74 4.91 -0.03 14.31
N ARG A 75 4.21 -0.32 15.41
CA ARG A 75 4.24 -1.63 16.07
C ARG A 75 3.62 -2.72 15.21
N ALA A 76 2.59 -2.40 14.43
CA ALA A 76 1.97 -3.34 13.50
C ALA A 76 2.89 -3.72 12.33
N MET A 77 3.84 -2.86 11.94
CA MET A 77 4.82 -3.15 10.88
C MET A 77 5.88 -4.18 11.27
N TRP A 78 6.16 -4.36 12.57
CA TRP A 78 7.29 -5.17 13.01
C TRP A 78 7.11 -6.67 12.69
N GLY A 79 8.14 -7.25 12.07
CA GLY A 79 8.15 -8.67 11.69
C GLY A 79 7.32 -9.01 10.46
N ARG A 80 6.75 -8.01 9.76
CA ARG A 80 5.96 -8.20 8.54
C ARG A 80 6.73 -7.79 7.30
N SER A 81 6.38 -8.40 6.17
CA SER A 81 6.84 -7.92 4.88
C SER A 81 6.25 -6.53 4.61
N ARG A 82 6.95 -5.70 3.83
CA ARG A 82 6.42 -4.38 3.47
C ARG A 82 5.09 -4.51 2.72
N LEU A 83 4.94 -5.50 1.84
CA LEU A 83 3.73 -5.71 1.06
C LEU A 83 2.57 -6.22 1.94
N ASP A 84 2.83 -7.17 2.84
CA ASP A 84 1.87 -7.68 3.83
C ASP A 84 1.24 -6.52 4.60
N TYR A 85 2.11 -5.68 5.16
CA TYR A 85 1.73 -4.50 5.92
C TYR A 85 0.88 -3.54 5.09
N ILE A 86 1.32 -3.18 3.89
CA ILE A 86 0.57 -2.23 3.05
C ILE A 86 -0.81 -2.79 2.72
N VAL A 87 -0.90 -4.07 2.35
CA VAL A 87 -2.18 -4.65 1.92
C VAL A 87 -3.11 -4.83 3.12
N HIS A 88 -2.64 -5.40 4.22
CA HIS A 88 -3.51 -5.79 5.33
C HIS A 88 -3.75 -4.69 6.37
N GLU A 89 -2.76 -3.85 6.66
CA GLU A 89 -2.88 -2.82 7.71
C GLU A 89 -3.27 -1.44 7.15
N LEU A 90 -2.98 -1.18 5.87
CA LEU A 90 -3.29 0.10 5.22
C LEU A 90 -4.44 -0.01 4.23
N TRP A 91 -4.30 -0.81 3.17
CA TRP A 91 -5.22 -0.83 2.04
C TRP A 91 -6.57 -1.47 2.39
N ALA A 92 -6.56 -2.73 2.83
CA ALA A 92 -7.78 -3.51 3.08
C ALA A 92 -8.74 -2.87 4.09
N PRO A 93 -8.28 -2.24 5.19
CA PRO A 93 -9.18 -1.59 6.16
C PRO A 93 -9.80 -0.28 5.68
N MET A 94 -9.25 0.37 4.65
CA MET A 94 -9.80 1.60 4.10
C MET A 94 -11.03 1.31 3.26
N ASP A 95 -12.05 2.16 3.37
CA ASP A 95 -13.16 2.15 2.43
C ASP A 95 -12.74 2.70 1.06
N ALA A 96 -13.55 2.41 0.03
CA ALA A 96 -13.26 2.81 -1.34
C ALA A 96 -13.23 4.33 -1.55
N VAL A 97 -13.97 5.11 -0.77
CA VAL A 97 -14.01 6.58 -0.90
C VAL A 97 -12.68 7.17 -0.46
N VAL A 98 -12.15 6.71 0.67
CA VAL A 98 -10.82 7.09 1.17
C VAL A 98 -9.73 6.70 0.18
N ARG A 99 -9.74 5.45 -0.32
CA ARG A 99 -8.74 4.98 -1.31
C ARG A 99 -8.72 5.89 -2.54
N ASN A 100 -9.89 6.16 -3.13
CA ASN A 100 -10.00 7.01 -4.32
C ASN A 100 -9.52 8.45 -4.07
N THR A 101 -9.76 8.97 -2.86
CA THR A 101 -9.32 10.31 -2.47
C THR A 101 -7.79 10.36 -2.39
N LEU A 102 -7.17 9.44 -1.67
CA LEU A 102 -5.72 9.37 -1.50
C LEU A 102 -4.99 9.12 -2.84
N VAL A 103 -5.56 8.28 -3.71
CA VAL A 103 -5.03 8.09 -5.07
C VAL A 103 -5.07 9.38 -5.85
N SER A 104 -6.20 10.10 -5.82
CA SER A 104 -6.34 11.39 -6.53
C SER A 104 -5.37 12.44 -6.00
N GLU A 105 -5.17 12.53 -4.68
CA GLU A 105 -4.22 13.45 -4.07
C GLU A 105 -2.77 13.13 -4.47
N ALA A 106 -2.41 11.84 -4.42
CA ALA A 106 -1.06 11.38 -4.74
C ALA A 106 -0.73 11.45 -6.25
N GLU A 107 -1.72 11.54 -7.14
CA GLU A 107 -1.50 11.82 -8.56
C GLU A 107 -1.26 13.30 -8.87
N ASN A 108 -1.76 14.20 -8.01
CA ASN A 108 -1.71 15.65 -8.22
C ASN A 108 -0.58 16.35 -7.45
N GLY A 109 0.12 15.63 -6.56
CA GLY A 109 1.28 16.12 -5.79
C GLY A 109 2.60 15.79 -6.45
#